data_AF-A0A2V7JI33-F1
#
_entry.id   AF-A0A2V7JI33-F1
#
_cell.length_a   1.000
_cell.length_b   1.000
_cell.length_c   1.000
_cell.angle_alpha   90.00
_cell.angle_beta   90.00
_cell.angle_gamma   90.00
#
_symmetry.space_group_name_H-M   'P 1'
#
loop_
_entity.id
_entity.type
_entity.pdbx_description
1 polymer ?
#
loop_
_entity_poly.entity_id
_entity_poly.type
_entity_poly.pdbx_seq_one_letter_code
_entity_poly.pdbx_strand_id
1 'polypeptide(L)'
;MANVFAFVETRGGDVRKVGLEAVTAARQLADKFGSEVHALVFGPPGIGAKAAQIGKYGADVVIIVENASLANYNPPRALLLVWEQA
;
A
#
# COMPACT_ATOMS: atom_id res chain seq x y z
N MET A 1 -0.48 1.15 20.31
CA MET A 1 -1.81 0.90 19.70
C MET A 1 -1.57 0.19 18.38
N ALA A 2 -2.47 -0.69 17.91
CA ALA A 2 -2.27 -1.38 16.64
C ALA A 2 -2.74 -0.49 15.48
N ASN A 3 -1.91 -0.32 14.45
CA ASN A 3 -2.27 0.39 13.22
C ASN A 3 -2.99 -0.54 12.24
N VAL A 4 -3.76 0.03 11.31
CA VAL A 4 -4.45 -0.75 10.27
C VAL A 4 -3.64 -0.70 8.99
N PHE A 5 -3.32 -1.87 8.43
CA PHE A 5 -2.54 -2.00 7.22
C PHE A 5 -3.45 -2.32 6.03
N ALA A 6 -3.26 -1.61 4.91
CA ALA A 6 -3.97 -1.85 3.65
C ALA A 6 -2.97 -2.15 2.53
N PHE A 7 -3.14 -3.28 1.85
CA PHE A 7 -2.35 -3.62 0.67
C PHE A 7 -2.95 -2.97 -0.58
N VAL A 8 -2.16 -2.18 -1.29
CA VAL A 8 -2.54 -1.52 -2.54
C VAL A 8 -2.05 -2.36 -3.71
N GLU A 9 -2.94 -3.15 -4.30
CA GLU A 9 -2.64 -3.95 -5.49
C GLU A 9 -2.23 -3.04 -6.67
N THR A 10 -1.16 -3.43 -7.38
CA THR A 10 -0.68 -2.75 -8.57
C THR A 10 -0.71 -3.67 -9.78
N ARG A 11 -0.89 -3.08 -10.97
CA ARG A 11 -0.78 -3.79 -12.25
C ARG A 11 -0.35 -2.82 -13.33
N GLY A 12 0.66 -3.19 -14.11
CA GLY A 12 1.16 -2.35 -15.21
C GLY A 12 1.70 -0.99 -14.74
N GLY A 13 2.26 -0.92 -13.53
CA GLY A 13 2.77 0.33 -12.94
C GLY A 13 1.70 1.28 -12.42
N ASP A 14 0.44 0.86 -12.35
CA ASP A 14 -0.64 1.66 -11.74
C ASP A 14 -1.29 0.92 -10.56
N VAL A 15 -1.91 1.69 -9.67
CA VAL A 15 -2.71 1.17 -8.55
C VAL A 15 -4.07 0.72 -9.07
N ARG A 16 -4.53 -0.42 -8.60
CA ARG A 16 -5.86 -0.92 -8.94
C ARG A 16 -6.90 -0.30 -8.02
N LYS A 17 -8.10 -0.08 -8.56
CA LYS A 17 -9.25 0.48 -7.83
C LYS A 17 -9.54 -0.28 -6.52
N VAL A 18 -9.46 -1.61 -6.55
CA VAL A 18 -9.69 -2.45 -5.37
C VAL A 18 -8.71 -2.16 -4.22
N GLY A 19 -7.46 -1.81 -4.53
CA GLY A 19 -6.49 -1.40 -3.52
C GLY A 19 -6.86 -0.06 -2.85
N LEU A 20 -7.43 0.87 -3.61
CA LEU A 20 -7.91 2.16 -3.09
C LEU A 20 -9.17 1.97 -2.22
N GLU A 21 -10.07 1.08 -2.62
CA GLU A 21 -11.25 0.71 -1.83
C GLU A 21 -10.83 0.05 -0.50
N ALA A 22 -9.77 -0.77 -0.50
CA ALA A 22 -9.20 -1.35 0.72
C ALA A 22 -8.63 -0.29 1.67
N VAL A 23 -7.98 0.76 1.16
CA VAL A 23 -7.50 1.89 1.98
C VAL A 23 -8.66 2.62 2.64
N THR A 24 -9.75 2.86 1.90
CA THR A 24 -10.96 3.48 2.47
C THR A 24 -11.61 2.61 3.54
N ALA A 25 -11.68 1.29 3.32
CA ALA A 25 -12.17 0.36 4.35
C ALA A 25 -11.26 0.35 5.60
N ALA A 26 -9.94 0.43 5.40
CA ALA A 26 -8.99 0.54 6.50
C ALA A 26 -9.18 1.84 7.30
N ARG A 27 -9.45 2.98 6.63
CA ARG A 27 -9.78 4.24 7.30
C ARG A 27 -11.01 4.13 8.20
N GLN A 28 -12.10 3.55 7.68
CA GLN A 28 -13.31 3.31 8.46
C GLN A 28 -13.06 2.41 9.68
N LEU A 29 -12.13 1.47 9.59
CA LEU A 29 -11.74 0.64 10.72
C LEU A 29 -10.89 1.42 11.73
N ALA A 30 -9.87 2.14 11.25
CA ALA A 30 -8.93 2.89 12.06
C ALA A 30 -9.61 4.03 12.84
N ASP A 31 -10.64 4.67 12.28
CA ASP A 31 -11.45 5.69 12.96
C ASP A 31 -12.14 5.16 14.22
N LYS A 32 -12.52 3.87 14.25
CA LYS A 32 -13.16 3.26 15.42
C LYS A 32 -12.19 3.06 16.59
N PHE A 33 -10.90 3.00 16.30
CA PHE A 33 -9.85 2.70 17.29
C PHE A 33 -8.91 3.89 17.52
N GLY A 34 -9.10 5.00 16.82
CA GLY A 34 -8.18 6.16 16.88
C GLY A 34 -6.77 5.83 16.39
N SER A 35 -6.63 4.91 15.44
CA SER A 35 -5.34 4.46 14.90
C SER A 35 -5.03 5.07 13.54
N GLU A 36 -3.80 4.87 13.07
CA GLU A 36 -3.37 5.26 11.73
C GLU A 36 -3.66 4.16 10.70
N VAL A 37 -3.79 4.59 9.44
CA VAL A 37 -3.82 3.73 8.26
C VAL A 37 -2.47 3.77 7.55
N HIS A 38 -1.86 2.61 7.42
CA HIS A 38 -0.60 2.40 6.72
C HIS A 38 -0.88 1.65 5.42
N ALA A 39 -0.76 2.33 4.27
CA ALA A 39 -0.98 1.75 2.96
C ALA A 39 0.34 1.25 2.36
N LEU A 40 0.40 -0.03 1.98
CA LEU A 40 1.58 -0.66 1.41
C LEU A 40 1.40 -0.80 -0.09
N VAL A 41 2.31 -0.22 -0.87
CA VAL A 41 2.30 -0.30 -2.33
C VAL A 41 3.62 -0.89 -2.83
N PHE A 42 3.50 -1.92 -3.68
CA PHE A 42 4.62 -2.64 -4.29
C PHE A 42 4.55 -2.45 -5.80
N GLY A 43 5.66 -2.14 -6.43
CA GLY A 43 5.66 -2.00 -7.88
C GLY A 43 7.06 -1.79 -8.48
N PRO A 44 7.12 -1.65 -9.81
CA PRO A 44 8.35 -1.24 -10.47
C PRO A 44 8.75 0.18 -10.04
N PRO A 45 10.01 0.59 -10.28
CA PRO A 45 10.45 1.96 -10.07
C PRO A 45 9.47 2.97 -10.69
N GLY A 46 9.09 3.99 -9.92
CA GLY A 46 8.10 5.01 -10.32
C GLY A 46 6.71 4.82 -9.71
N ILE A 47 6.43 3.70 -9.04
CA ILE A 47 5.14 3.50 -8.35
C ILE A 47 4.92 4.51 -7.22
N GLY A 48 6.00 5.07 -6.64
CA GLY A 48 5.91 6.11 -5.61
C GLY A 48 5.12 7.34 -6.04
N ALA A 49 5.02 7.62 -7.35
CA ALA A 49 4.18 8.70 -7.88
C ALA A 49 2.68 8.54 -7.53
N LYS A 50 2.24 7.34 -7.14
CA LYS A 50 0.86 7.04 -6.74
C LYS A 50 0.57 7.35 -5.26
N ALA A 51 1.57 7.70 -4.46
CA ALA A 51 1.41 7.94 -3.02
C ALA A 51 0.38 9.04 -2.72
N ALA A 52 0.42 10.16 -3.45
CA ALA A 52 -0.54 11.24 -3.28
C ALA A 52 -1.99 10.83 -3.64
N GLN A 53 -2.14 9.93 -4.62
CA GLN A 53 -3.44 9.35 -4.94
C GLN A 53 -3.93 8.46 -3.80
N ILE A 54 -3.07 7.57 -3.28
CA ILE A 54 -3.39 6.66 -2.17
C ILE A 54 -3.79 7.44 -0.91
N GLY A 55 -3.07 8.51 -0.57
CA GLY A 55 -3.39 9.37 0.58
C GLY A 55 -4.80 9.95 0.54
N LYS A 56 -5.32 10.31 -0.65
CA LYS A 56 -6.70 10.82 -0.82
C LYS A 56 -7.78 9.81 -0.43
N TYR A 57 -7.45 8.52 -0.35
CA TYR A 57 -8.39 7.45 0.04
C TYR A 57 -8.37 7.14 1.53
N GLY A 58 -7.54 7.84 2.32
CA GLY A 58 -7.51 7.73 3.78
C GLY A 58 -6.26 7.09 4.37
N ALA A 59 -5.15 7.01 3.63
CA ALA A 59 -3.86 6.58 4.18
C ALA A 59 -3.16 7.74 4.88
N ASP A 60 -2.74 7.54 6.13
CA ASP A 60 -1.90 8.49 6.88
C ASP A 60 -0.43 8.31 6.50
N VAL A 61 -0.01 7.06 6.32
CA VAL A 61 1.33 6.66 5.91
C VAL A 61 1.24 5.82 4.64
N VAL A 62 2.07 6.13 3.64
CA VAL A 62 2.22 5.31 2.44
C VAL A 62 3.63 4.71 2.41
N ILE A 63 3.71 3.40 2.58
CA ILE A 63 4.94 2.63 2.53
C ILE A 63 5.12 2.17 1.08
N ILE A 64 6.19 2.67 0.46
CA ILE A 64 6.48 2.45 -0.97
C ILE A 64 7.63 1.46 -1.08
N VAL A 65 7.42 0.40 -1.85
CA VAL A 65 8.43 -0.60 -2.13
C VAL A 65 8.61 -0.72 -3.65
N GLU A 66 9.75 -0.21 -4.11
CA GLU A 66 10.11 -0.21 -5.53
C GLU A 66 11.15 -1.27 -5.85
N ASN A 67 10.85 -2.12 -6.82
CA ASN A 67 11.80 -3.09 -7.34
C ASN A 67 11.45 -3.49 -8.77
N ALA A 68 12.44 -3.57 -9.67
CA ALA A 68 12.22 -3.99 -11.06
C ALA A 68 11.55 -5.37 -11.18
N SER A 69 11.82 -6.28 -10.25
CA SER A 69 11.20 -7.62 -10.18
C SER A 69 9.72 -7.62 -9.78
N LEU A 70 9.17 -6.45 -9.39
CA LEU A 70 7.75 -6.24 -9.08
C LEU A 70 6.97 -5.60 -10.24
N ALA A 71 7.56 -5.54 -11.45
CA ALA A 71 6.83 -5.15 -12.66
C ALA A 71 5.60 -6.04 -12.91
N ASN A 72 5.69 -7.31 -12.50
CA ASN A 72 4.59 -8.26 -12.43
C ASN A 72 4.42 -8.74 -10.99
N TYR A 73 3.24 -9.31 -10.69
CA TYR A 73 2.98 -9.90 -9.38
C TYR A 73 4.02 -10.99 -9.05
N ASN A 74 4.76 -10.79 -7.97
CA ASN A 74 5.84 -11.67 -7.52
C ASN A 74 5.77 -11.86 -5.99
N PRO A 75 4.93 -12.80 -5.50
CA PRO A 75 4.67 -12.97 -4.08
C PRO A 75 5.91 -13.26 -3.21
N PRO A 76 6.88 -14.12 -3.63
CA PRO A 76 8.11 -14.33 -2.86
C PRO A 76 8.92 -13.05 -2.65
N ARG A 77 9.01 -12.19 -3.68
CA ARG A 77 9.76 -10.93 -3.58
C ARG A 77 9.02 -9.90 -2.72
N ALA A 78 7.69 -9.81 -2.86
CA ALA A 78 6.88 -8.91 -2.05
C ALA A 78 7.01 -9.23 -0.56
N LEU A 79 7.01 -10.52 -0.19
CA LEU A 79 7.15 -10.94 1.20
C LEU A 79 8.49 -10.50 1.78
N LEU A 80 9.62 -10.80 1.13
CA LEU A 80 10.96 -10.42 1.62
C LEU A 80 11.08 -8.91 1.90
N LEU A 81 10.53 -8.08 1.02
CA LEU A 81 10.61 -6.64 1.14
C LEU A 81 9.76 -6.07 2.27
N VAL A 82 8.66 -6.73 2.66
CA VAL A 82 7.90 -6.37 3.86
C VAL A 82 8.73 -6.61 5.11
N TRP A 83 9.40 -7.76 5.20
CA TRP A 83 10.22 -8.12 6.36
C TRP A 83 11.39 -7.16 6.58
N GLU A 84 11.96 -6.59 5.51
CA GLU A 84 13.04 -5.60 5.62
C GLU A 84 12.57 -4.22 6.12
N GLN A 85 11.26 -3.95 6.11
CA GLN A 85 10.67 -2.65 6.46
C GLN A 85 9.98 -2.65 7.84
N ALA A 86 9.97 -3.79 8.55
CA ALA A 86 9.36 -4.01 9.86
C ALA A 86 10.41 -4.13 10.96
#